data_AF-A0A171DN42-F1
#
_entry.id   AF-A0A171DN42-F1
#
_cell.length_a   1.000
_cell.length_b   1.000
_cell.length_c   1.000
_cell.angle_alpha   90.00
_cell.angle_beta   90.00
_cell.angle_gamma   90.00
#
_symmetry.space_group_name_H-M   'P 1'
#
loop_
_entity.id
_entity.type
_entity.pdbx_description
1 polymer ?
#
loop_
_entity_poly.entity_id
_entity_poly.type
_entity_poly.pdbx_seq_one_letter_code
_entity_poly.pdbx_strand_id
1 'polypeptide(L)'
;MSGATAAAYEWLYREFTDGVDETWLYATFVQGLSPQEALRRIGVAPGPLEDSGFGVAAYAARGGTVLIECGWAGIIYDMAGRLSAGTSAAAVIATVKREDFAYCVDGRLVTTFDLYSYSLREGSDPDRLHAEVEDLGLNDGDPLEFPDDPISRALALAERATGVHLSAARYGGPALIGSTDHLEPYR
;
A
#
# COMPACT_ATOMS: atom_id res chain seq x y z
N MET A 1 -12.12 -10.81 10.32
CA MET A 1 -10.87 -10.28 9.73
C MET A 1 -10.54 -11.13 8.52
N SER A 2 -9.98 -10.55 7.45
CA SER A 2 -9.65 -11.30 6.23
C SER A 2 -8.58 -12.35 6.53
N GLY A 3 -8.63 -13.50 5.84
CA GLY A 3 -7.61 -14.56 5.90
C GLY A 3 -6.58 -14.46 4.77
N ALA A 4 -6.33 -13.26 4.23
CA ALA A 4 -5.41 -13.06 3.12
C ALA A 4 -4.01 -13.61 3.42
N THR A 5 -3.37 -14.20 2.42
CA THR A 5 -2.02 -14.78 2.50
C THR A 5 -1.12 -14.15 1.44
N ALA A 6 0.19 -14.34 1.54
CA ALA A 6 1.15 -13.85 0.54
C ALA A 6 0.78 -14.29 -0.89
N ALA A 7 0.39 -15.56 -1.07
CA ALA A 7 0.00 -16.11 -2.37
C ALA A 7 -1.19 -15.36 -3.02
N ALA A 8 -2.05 -14.72 -2.24
CA ALA A 8 -3.17 -13.92 -2.78
C ALA A 8 -2.69 -12.64 -3.48
N TYR A 9 -1.47 -12.19 -3.21
CA TYR A 9 -0.88 -10.95 -3.70
C TYR A 9 0.41 -11.13 -4.49
N GLU A 10 0.88 -12.37 -4.70
CA GLU A 10 2.05 -12.66 -5.54
C GLU A 10 1.88 -12.09 -6.95
N TRP A 11 0.67 -12.16 -7.52
CA TRP A 11 0.37 -11.58 -8.83
C TRP A 11 0.62 -10.07 -8.88
N LEU A 12 0.33 -9.35 -7.80
CA LEU A 12 0.49 -7.90 -7.74
C LEU A 12 1.96 -7.55 -7.54
N TYR A 13 2.67 -8.28 -6.68
CA TYR A 13 4.13 -8.16 -6.58
C TYR A 13 4.80 -8.34 -7.95
N ARG A 14 4.50 -9.44 -8.65
CA ARG A 14 5.09 -9.76 -9.97
C ARG A 14 4.79 -8.74 -11.06
N GLU A 15 3.67 -8.03 -10.99
CA GLU A 15 3.33 -6.96 -11.93
C GLU A 15 4.30 -5.77 -11.85
N PHE A 16 4.88 -5.54 -10.67
CA PHE A 16 5.77 -4.41 -10.39
C PHE A 16 7.24 -4.81 -10.22
N THR A 17 7.56 -6.10 -10.43
CA THR A 17 8.92 -6.64 -10.39
C THR A 17 9.41 -6.93 -11.81
N ASP A 18 10.60 -6.44 -12.14
CA ASP A 18 11.19 -6.67 -13.45
C ASP A 18 11.91 -8.04 -13.57
N GLY A 19 12.53 -8.27 -14.73
CA GLY A 19 13.23 -9.53 -15.02
C GLY A 19 14.55 -9.74 -14.28
N VAL A 20 14.97 -8.78 -13.43
CA VAL A 20 16.17 -8.85 -12.58
C VAL A 20 15.83 -8.65 -11.10
N ASP A 21 14.58 -8.89 -10.72
CA ASP A 21 14.04 -8.82 -9.36
C ASP A 21 14.04 -7.40 -8.74
N GLU A 22 14.13 -6.33 -9.55
CA GLU A 22 13.89 -4.96 -9.07
C GLU A 22 12.39 -4.68 -9.02
N THR A 23 11.90 -4.26 -7.86
CA THR A 23 10.48 -3.94 -7.65
C THR A 23 10.27 -2.44 -7.52
N TRP A 24 9.17 -1.93 -8.10
CA TRP A 24 8.74 -0.53 -8.01
C TRP A 24 7.24 -0.45 -7.70
N LEU A 25 6.88 -0.76 -6.46
CA LEU A 25 5.50 -0.85 -6.02
C LEU A 25 5.20 0.23 -4.97
N TYR A 26 4.12 0.97 -5.22
CA TYR A 26 3.46 1.81 -4.24
C TYR A 26 1.99 1.43 -4.25
N ALA A 27 1.48 0.92 -3.13
CA ALA A 27 0.09 0.49 -3.01
C ALA A 27 -0.51 1.01 -1.71
N THR A 28 -1.73 1.55 -1.74
CA THR A 28 -2.45 1.98 -0.53
C THR A 28 -3.89 1.49 -0.56
N PHE A 29 -4.24 0.68 0.44
CA PHE A 29 -5.55 0.10 0.67
C PHE A 29 -6.33 1.01 1.59
N VAL A 30 -7.52 1.45 1.18
CA VAL A 30 -8.31 2.43 1.95
C VAL A 30 -9.73 1.92 2.15
N GLN A 31 -10.10 1.74 3.41
CA GLN A 31 -11.38 1.14 3.78
C GLN A 31 -12.55 2.09 3.45
N GLY A 32 -13.59 1.54 2.83
CA GLY A 32 -14.90 2.18 2.64
C GLY A 32 -14.95 3.34 1.64
N LEU A 33 -13.82 3.79 1.08
CA LEU A 33 -13.82 4.88 0.11
C LEU A 33 -14.09 4.40 -1.30
N SER A 34 -14.75 5.26 -2.09
CA SER A 34 -14.80 5.12 -3.54
C SER A 34 -13.50 5.62 -4.19
N PRO A 35 -13.17 5.19 -5.42
CA PRO A 35 -12.00 5.68 -6.14
C PRO A 35 -11.93 7.20 -6.26
N GLN A 36 -13.07 7.84 -6.53
CA GLN A 36 -13.14 9.30 -6.68
C GLN A 36 -12.88 10.02 -5.34
N GLU A 37 -13.41 9.51 -4.23
CA GLU A 37 -13.17 10.09 -2.91
C GLU A 37 -11.71 9.90 -2.48
N ALA A 38 -11.13 8.74 -2.76
CA ALA A 38 -9.72 8.46 -2.47
C ALA A 38 -8.78 9.43 -3.21
N LEU A 39 -8.97 9.63 -4.52
CA LEU A 39 -8.21 10.62 -5.30
C LEU A 39 -8.43 12.05 -4.78
N ARG A 40 -9.68 12.43 -4.48
CA ARG A 40 -10.00 13.76 -3.93
C ARG A 40 -9.26 14.07 -2.64
N ARG A 41 -9.11 13.08 -1.73
CA ARG A 41 -8.41 13.25 -0.44
C ARG A 41 -6.92 13.54 -0.59
N ILE A 42 -6.31 13.09 -1.68
CA ILE A 42 -4.90 13.36 -1.99
C ILE A 42 -4.72 14.52 -2.97
N GLY A 43 -5.80 15.24 -3.29
CA GLY A 43 -5.76 16.39 -4.19
C GLY A 43 -5.58 16.04 -5.66
N VAL A 44 -5.89 14.80 -6.06
CA VAL A 44 -5.83 14.35 -7.45
C VAL A 44 -7.23 14.44 -8.08
N ALA A 45 -7.31 15.12 -9.22
CA ALA A 45 -8.51 15.15 -10.03
C ALA A 45 -8.47 13.99 -11.06
N PRO A 46 -9.59 13.28 -11.29
CA PRO A 46 -9.63 12.28 -12.34
C PRO A 46 -9.39 12.90 -13.72
N GLY A 47 -8.50 12.30 -14.50
CA GLY A 47 -8.08 12.81 -15.80
C GLY A 47 -6.98 11.96 -16.41
N PRO A 48 -6.59 12.26 -17.66
CA PRO A 48 -5.41 11.66 -18.25
C PRO A 48 -4.16 11.98 -17.42
N LEU A 49 -3.15 11.12 -17.55
CA LEU A 49 -1.80 11.45 -17.09
C LEU A 49 -1.24 12.58 -17.96
N GLU A 50 -0.44 13.45 -17.37
CA GLU A 50 0.26 14.53 -18.07
C GLU A 50 1.59 14.03 -18.67
N ASP A 51 2.41 14.95 -19.19
CA ASP A 51 3.62 14.63 -19.97
C ASP A 51 4.64 13.76 -19.21
N SER A 52 4.67 13.86 -17.88
CA SER A 52 5.56 13.04 -17.05
C SER A 52 5.17 11.56 -17.00
N GLY A 53 3.89 11.25 -17.29
CA GLY A 53 3.29 9.94 -17.03
C GLY A 53 3.08 9.62 -15.55
N PHE A 54 3.29 10.58 -14.63
CA PHE A 54 3.12 10.37 -13.21
C PHE A 54 1.67 10.59 -12.77
N GLY A 55 1.19 9.70 -11.91
CA GLY A 55 -0.16 9.76 -11.41
C GLY A 55 -0.50 8.66 -10.42
N VAL A 56 -1.79 8.51 -10.17
CA VAL A 56 -2.34 7.45 -9.32
C VAL A 56 -3.52 6.81 -10.03
N ALA A 57 -3.52 5.47 -10.07
CA ALA A 57 -4.64 4.66 -10.49
C ALA A 57 -5.42 4.19 -9.26
N ALA A 58 -6.69 4.57 -9.18
CA ALA A 58 -7.61 4.19 -8.11
C ALA A 58 -8.55 3.07 -8.56
N TYR A 59 -8.35 1.88 -8.00
CA TYR A 59 -9.15 0.69 -8.29
C TYR A 59 -10.23 0.52 -7.22
N ALA A 60 -11.50 0.47 -7.64
CA ALA A 60 -12.54 0.03 -6.71
C ALA A 60 -12.27 -1.41 -6.30
N ALA A 61 -12.30 -1.70 -5.01
CA ALA A 61 -11.96 -2.98 -4.43
C ALA A 61 -13.09 -3.44 -3.50
N ARG A 62 -13.13 -4.72 -3.17
CA ARG A 62 -14.13 -5.19 -2.19
C ARG A 62 -13.76 -4.59 -0.84
N GLY A 63 -14.69 -3.86 -0.22
CA GLY A 63 -14.47 -3.21 1.07
C GLY A 63 -13.86 -1.80 0.99
N GLY A 64 -13.53 -1.28 -0.19
CA GLY A 64 -12.98 0.07 -0.33
C GLY A 64 -12.31 0.33 -1.67
N THR A 65 -11.13 0.95 -1.64
CA THR A 65 -10.33 1.30 -2.82
C THR A 65 -8.87 0.93 -2.59
N VAL A 66 -8.19 0.50 -3.66
CA VAL A 66 -6.72 0.40 -3.68
C VAL A 66 -6.18 1.44 -4.65
N LEU A 67 -5.29 2.29 -4.16
CA LEU A 67 -4.51 3.23 -4.96
C LEU A 67 -3.18 2.59 -5.32
N ILE A 68 -2.80 2.70 -6.59
CA ILE A 68 -1.49 2.28 -7.10
C ILE A 68 -0.85 3.50 -7.77
N GLU A 69 0.39 3.81 -7.41
CA GLU A 69 1.10 4.93 -8.03
C GLU A 69 1.63 4.54 -9.41
N CYS A 70 1.38 5.39 -10.39
CA CYS A 70 2.02 5.36 -11.69
C CYS A 70 3.22 6.31 -11.61
N GLY A 71 4.40 5.82 -11.26
CA GLY A 71 5.59 6.66 -11.02
C GLY A 71 6.36 6.23 -9.79
N TRP A 72 7.24 7.11 -9.29
CA TRP A 72 8.19 6.80 -8.22
C TRP A 72 8.28 7.88 -7.13
N ALA A 73 7.22 8.67 -6.95
CA ALA A 73 7.23 9.80 -6.04
C ALA A 73 6.86 9.43 -4.59
N GLY A 74 6.18 8.31 -4.36
CA GLY A 74 5.82 7.84 -3.02
C GLY A 74 4.66 8.63 -2.38
N ILE A 75 3.91 9.37 -3.18
CA ILE A 75 2.86 10.29 -2.74
C ILE A 75 1.79 9.55 -1.94
N ILE A 76 1.33 8.40 -2.43
CA ILE A 76 0.21 7.70 -1.78
C ILE A 76 0.60 7.10 -0.42
N TYR A 77 1.87 6.73 -0.24
CA TYR A 77 2.40 6.27 1.03
C TYR A 77 2.42 7.42 2.05
N ASP A 78 3.00 8.57 1.68
CA ASP A 78 3.10 9.74 2.55
C ASP A 78 1.72 10.34 2.88
N MET A 79 0.73 10.16 1.99
CA MET A 79 -0.64 10.62 2.21
C MET A 79 -1.55 9.58 2.90
N ALA A 80 -1.04 8.42 3.34
CA ALA A 80 -1.84 7.39 4.02
C ALA A 80 -2.63 7.92 5.23
N GLY A 81 -2.04 8.85 5.99
CA GLY A 81 -2.73 9.56 7.06
C GLY A 81 -4.00 10.28 6.55
N ARG A 82 -3.88 11.11 5.51
CA ARG A 82 -5.03 11.82 4.92
C ARG A 82 -6.10 10.87 4.37
N LEU A 83 -5.67 9.79 3.72
CA LEU A 83 -6.56 8.76 3.20
C LEU A 83 -7.36 8.07 4.30
N SER A 84 -6.76 7.87 5.48
CA SER A 84 -7.41 7.23 6.63
C SER A 84 -8.42 8.12 7.38
N ALA A 85 -8.60 9.40 7.07
CA ALA A 85 -9.51 10.27 7.82
C ALA A 85 -10.96 9.71 7.89
N GLY A 86 -11.49 9.48 9.08
CA GLY A 86 -12.79 8.82 9.31
C GLY A 86 -12.88 7.35 8.90
N THR A 87 -11.75 6.67 8.67
CA THR A 87 -11.66 5.26 8.24
C THR A 87 -10.28 4.68 8.61
N SER A 88 -9.80 3.66 7.90
CA SER A 88 -8.42 3.15 7.96
C SER A 88 -7.76 3.08 6.58
N ALA A 89 -6.44 3.20 6.55
CA ALA A 89 -5.62 2.99 5.36
C ALA A 89 -4.35 2.19 5.71
N ALA A 90 -3.92 1.30 4.82
CA ALA A 90 -2.64 0.60 4.91
C ALA A 90 -1.85 0.82 3.62
N ALA A 91 -0.61 1.26 3.73
CA ALA A 91 0.27 1.55 2.62
C ALA A 91 1.49 0.61 2.62
N VAL A 92 1.87 0.18 1.43
CA VAL A 92 3.06 -0.64 1.16
C VAL A 92 3.87 0.09 0.10
N ILE A 93 5.15 0.27 0.38
CA ILE A 93 6.15 0.73 -0.58
C ILE A 93 7.19 -0.37 -0.71
N ALA A 94 7.56 -0.72 -1.94
CA ALA A 94 8.67 -1.61 -2.23
C ALA A 94 9.46 -1.08 -3.42
N THR A 95 10.71 -0.73 -3.16
CA THR A 95 11.68 -0.20 -4.10
C THR A 95 13.05 -0.77 -3.78
N VAL A 96 13.99 -0.66 -4.71
CA VAL A 96 15.40 -1.04 -4.50
C VAL A 96 16.08 -0.38 -3.29
N LYS A 97 15.48 0.65 -2.67
CA LYS A 97 16.03 1.37 -1.51
C LYS A 97 15.16 1.34 -0.26
N ARG A 98 13.91 0.89 -0.36
CA ARG A 98 12.92 1.09 0.69
C ARG A 98 11.79 0.10 0.55
N GLU A 99 11.54 -0.64 1.63
CA GLU A 99 10.47 -1.62 1.74
C GLU A 99 9.78 -1.43 3.09
N ASP A 100 8.68 -0.67 3.10
CA ASP A 100 7.99 -0.29 4.34
C ASP A 100 6.51 -0.62 4.27
N PHE A 101 5.95 -0.82 5.46
CA PHE A 101 4.53 -0.88 5.73
C PHE A 101 4.11 0.26 6.66
N ALA A 102 2.97 0.89 6.38
CA ALA A 102 2.31 1.83 7.30
C ALA A 102 0.82 1.52 7.43
N TYR A 103 0.28 1.64 8.63
CA TYR A 103 -1.15 1.56 8.92
C TYR A 103 -1.62 2.80 9.68
N CYS A 104 -2.65 3.44 9.14
CA CYS A 104 -3.23 4.67 9.66
C CYS A 104 -4.72 4.49 9.94
N VAL A 105 -5.20 5.11 11.01
CA VAL A 105 -6.63 5.16 11.37
C VAL A 105 -6.98 6.59 11.74
N ASP A 106 -8.06 7.10 11.15
CA ASP A 106 -8.60 8.44 11.40
C ASP A 106 -7.55 9.56 11.38
N GLY A 107 -6.71 9.57 10.34
CA GLY A 107 -5.68 10.60 10.17
C GLY A 107 -4.38 10.34 10.93
N ARG A 108 -4.30 9.28 11.75
CA ARG A 108 -3.19 9.05 12.67
C ARG A 108 -2.42 7.79 12.30
N LEU A 109 -1.10 7.87 12.34
CA LEU A 109 -0.23 6.71 12.19
C LEU A 109 -0.37 5.79 13.42
N VAL A 110 -0.84 4.57 13.18
CA VAL A 110 -1.03 3.55 14.21
C VAL A 110 0.25 2.73 14.36
N THR A 111 0.75 2.17 13.26
CA THR A 111 2.01 1.44 13.21
C THR A 111 2.69 1.61 11.85
N THR A 112 4.02 1.67 11.84
CA THR A 112 4.86 1.59 10.62
C THR A 112 6.12 0.78 10.94
N PHE A 113 6.68 0.10 9.95
CA PHE A 113 7.96 -0.61 10.06
C PHE A 113 8.56 -0.88 8.69
N ASP A 114 9.88 -1.05 8.65
CA ASP A 114 10.61 -1.65 7.52
C ASP A 114 10.37 -3.16 7.52
N LEU A 115 10.18 -3.76 6.34
CA LEU A 115 9.81 -5.18 6.20
C LEU A 115 10.89 -6.17 6.69
N TYR A 116 12.11 -5.70 6.96
CA TYR A 116 13.22 -6.47 7.50
C TYR A 116 13.60 -6.05 8.94
N SER A 117 12.88 -5.11 9.54
CA SER A 117 13.16 -4.58 10.88
C SER A 117 11.88 -4.29 11.67
N TYR A 118 11.02 -5.29 11.84
CA TYR A 118 9.75 -5.18 12.56
C TYR A 118 9.93 -4.80 14.04
N SER A 119 11.07 -5.12 14.65
CA SER A 119 11.45 -4.70 16.01
C SER A 119 11.60 -3.19 16.16
N LEU A 120 11.84 -2.46 15.06
CA LEU A 120 11.96 -1.00 15.01
C LEU A 120 10.63 -0.31 14.67
N ARG A 121 9.50 -0.99 14.83
CA ARG A 121 8.17 -0.43 14.57
C ARG A 121 7.86 0.79 15.46
N GLU A 122 7.16 1.75 14.87
CA GLU A 122 6.79 3.00 15.52
C GLU A 122 5.32 3.36 15.24
N GLY A 123 4.75 4.27 16.03
CA GLY A 123 3.38 4.75 15.85
C GLY A 123 2.65 4.96 17.18
N SER A 124 1.36 5.29 17.10
CA SER A 124 0.54 5.54 18.30
C SER A 124 0.09 4.27 19.01
N ASP A 125 0.07 3.14 18.31
CA ASP A 125 -0.16 1.79 18.87
C ASP A 125 0.63 0.77 18.02
N PRO A 126 1.96 0.69 18.19
CA PRO A 126 2.83 -0.09 17.32
C PRO A 126 2.55 -1.60 17.32
N ASP A 127 1.96 -2.12 18.41
CA ASP A 127 1.66 -3.55 18.56
C ASP A 127 0.28 -3.94 18.02
N ARG A 128 -0.47 -2.98 17.47
CA ARG A 128 -1.86 -3.17 17.03
C ARG A 128 -2.07 -4.34 16.07
N LEU A 129 -1.07 -4.62 15.22
CA LEU A 129 -1.10 -5.67 14.18
C LEU A 129 -0.16 -6.84 14.48
N HIS A 130 0.30 -6.99 15.72
CA HIS A 130 1.32 -7.99 16.07
C HIS A 130 0.91 -9.42 15.70
N ALA A 131 -0.33 -9.82 16.02
CA ALA A 131 -0.84 -11.15 15.72
C ALA A 131 -0.89 -11.43 14.22
N GLU A 132 -1.29 -10.45 13.41
CA GLU A 132 -1.35 -10.58 11.95
C GLU A 132 0.05 -10.64 11.32
N VAL A 133 1.01 -9.87 11.85
CA VAL A 133 2.41 -9.91 11.41
C VAL A 133 3.04 -11.27 11.73
N GLU A 134 2.81 -11.80 12.94
CA GLU A 134 3.30 -13.11 13.34
C GLU A 134 2.69 -14.23 12.47
N ASP A 135 1.38 -14.21 12.24
CA ASP A 135 0.70 -15.21 11.40
C ASP A 135 1.19 -15.18 9.94
N LEU A 136 1.58 -14.01 9.44
CA LEU A 136 2.16 -13.86 8.11
C LEU A 136 3.68 -14.11 8.08
N GLY A 137 4.33 -14.33 9.23
CA GLY A 137 5.78 -14.49 9.34
C GLY A 137 6.55 -13.25 8.87
N LEU A 138 6.04 -12.05 9.17
CA LEU A 138 6.69 -10.76 8.90
C LEU A 138 7.48 -10.23 10.10
N ASN A 139 7.50 -10.97 11.20
CA ASN A 139 8.26 -10.60 12.38
C ASN A 139 9.75 -10.94 12.22
N ASP A 140 10.58 -10.21 12.96
CA ASP A 140 12.01 -10.50 13.11
C ASP A 140 12.14 -11.83 13.89
N GLY A 141 12.10 -12.95 13.19
CA GLY A 141 12.26 -14.28 13.75
C GLY A 141 13.72 -14.56 14.12
N ASP A 142 14.35 -15.48 13.39
CA ASP A 142 15.81 -15.68 13.47
C ASP A 142 16.52 -14.51 12.75
N PRO A 143 17.48 -13.81 13.40
CA PRO A 143 18.23 -12.72 12.76
C PRO A 143 19.00 -13.13 11.48
N LEU A 144 19.09 -14.42 11.17
CA LEU A 144 19.73 -14.96 9.97
C LEU A 144 18.74 -15.36 8.85
N GLU A 145 17.43 -15.30 9.10
CA GLU A 145 16.39 -15.65 8.12
C GLU A 145 15.49 -14.44 7.84
N PHE A 146 15.59 -13.91 6.62
CA PHE A 146 14.64 -12.90 6.14
C PHE A 146 13.34 -13.57 5.70
N PRO A 147 12.18 -12.90 5.81
CA PRO A 147 10.93 -13.45 5.33
C PRO A 147 11.00 -13.76 3.83
N ASP A 148 10.55 -14.95 3.41
CA ASP A 148 10.31 -15.22 1.99
C ASP A 148 9.11 -14.38 1.50
N ASP A 149 9.26 -13.68 0.37
CA ASP A 149 8.23 -12.83 -0.24
C ASP A 149 7.66 -11.72 0.70
N PRO A 150 8.51 -10.86 1.31
CA PRO A 150 8.08 -9.89 2.32
C PRO A 150 7.05 -8.91 1.75
N ILE A 151 7.17 -8.53 0.48
CA ILE A 151 6.27 -7.60 -0.20
C ILE A 151 4.86 -8.20 -0.34
N SER A 152 4.75 -9.45 -0.79
CA SER A 152 3.46 -10.15 -0.93
C SER A 152 2.78 -10.33 0.43
N ARG A 153 3.55 -10.60 1.49
CA ARG A 153 3.05 -10.66 2.87
C ARG A 153 2.57 -9.29 3.35
N ALA A 154 3.30 -8.21 3.06
CA ALA A 154 2.90 -6.85 3.44
C ALA A 154 1.59 -6.42 2.75
N LEU A 155 1.40 -6.79 1.48
CA LEU A 155 0.14 -6.58 0.77
C LEU A 155 -1.02 -7.38 1.40
N ALA A 156 -0.78 -8.62 1.81
CA ALA A 156 -1.75 -9.42 2.55
C ALA A 156 -2.08 -8.78 3.90
N LEU A 157 -1.08 -8.26 4.62
CA LEU A 157 -1.27 -7.51 5.87
C LEU A 157 -2.12 -6.26 5.65
N ALA A 158 -1.91 -5.52 4.56
CA ALA A 158 -2.71 -4.35 4.21
C ALA A 158 -4.20 -4.69 4.03
N GLU A 159 -4.51 -5.81 3.35
CA GLU A 159 -5.87 -6.32 3.29
C GLU A 159 -6.41 -6.71 4.67
N ARG A 160 -5.63 -7.43 5.49
CA ARG A 160 -6.08 -7.87 6.82
C ARG A 160 -6.42 -6.69 7.72
N ALA A 161 -5.58 -5.66 7.72
CA ALA A 161 -5.73 -4.47 8.54
C ALA A 161 -6.93 -3.60 8.11
N THR A 162 -7.22 -3.51 6.81
CA THR A 162 -8.25 -2.60 6.27
C THR A 162 -9.55 -3.30 5.87
N GLY A 163 -9.52 -4.62 5.67
CA GLY A 163 -10.60 -5.41 5.08
C GLY A 163 -10.80 -5.18 3.57
N VAL A 164 -9.88 -4.47 2.90
CA VAL A 164 -9.95 -4.14 1.48
C VAL A 164 -9.25 -5.21 0.64
N HIS A 165 -9.97 -5.81 -0.29
CA HIS A 165 -9.46 -6.88 -1.15
C HIS A 165 -9.43 -6.47 -2.62
N LEU A 166 -8.24 -6.45 -3.22
CA LEU A 166 -8.04 -6.27 -4.66
C LEU A 166 -7.68 -7.62 -5.30
N SER A 167 -8.46 -8.06 -6.28
CA SER A 167 -8.18 -9.25 -7.06
C SER A 167 -7.51 -8.90 -8.40
N ALA A 168 -6.74 -9.83 -8.96
CA ALA A 168 -6.13 -9.68 -10.29
C ALA A 168 -7.17 -9.33 -11.37
N ALA A 169 -8.35 -9.96 -11.32
CA ALA A 169 -9.45 -9.67 -12.25
C ALA A 169 -9.98 -8.23 -12.11
N ARG A 170 -9.95 -7.67 -10.90
CA ARG A 170 -10.37 -6.28 -10.67
C ARG A 170 -9.28 -5.28 -11.10
N TYR A 171 -8.02 -5.64 -10.89
CA TYR A 171 -6.87 -4.86 -11.36
C TYR A 171 -6.79 -4.78 -12.89
N GLY A 172 -7.08 -5.88 -13.60
CA GLY A 172 -7.17 -5.86 -15.07
C GLY A 172 -8.38 -5.09 -15.63
N GLY A 173 -9.23 -4.54 -14.77
CA GLY A 173 -10.37 -3.70 -15.13
C GLY A 173 -10.04 -2.20 -15.14
N PRO A 174 -11.03 -1.34 -15.40
CA PRO A 174 -10.82 0.10 -15.42
C PRO A 174 -10.49 0.65 -14.02
N ALA A 175 -9.46 1.49 -13.95
CA ALA A 175 -9.16 2.36 -12.82
C ALA A 175 -9.60 3.80 -13.10
N LEU A 176 -9.85 4.56 -12.04
CA LEU A 176 -9.94 6.01 -12.13
C LEU A 176 -8.52 6.56 -11.98
N ILE A 177 -8.00 7.21 -13.02
CA ILE A 177 -6.62 7.72 -13.05
C ILE A 177 -6.65 9.23 -12.87
N GLY A 178 -5.61 9.79 -12.26
CA GLY A 178 -5.33 11.22 -12.32
C GLY A 178 -3.84 11.52 -12.16
N SER A 179 -3.39 12.60 -12.80
CA SER A 179 -1.99 13.05 -12.70
C SER A 179 -1.66 13.57 -11.30
N THR A 180 -0.37 13.45 -10.96
CA THR A 180 0.21 14.00 -9.73
C THR A 180 1.24 15.10 -10.00
N ASP A 181 1.34 15.61 -11.22
CA ASP A 181 2.39 16.58 -11.62
C ASP A 181 2.27 17.91 -10.87
N HIS A 182 1.06 18.27 -10.46
CA HIS A 182 0.78 19.45 -9.64
C HIS A 182 0.98 19.21 -8.14
N LEU A 183 1.06 17.94 -7.72
CA LEU A 183 1.46 17.62 -6.36
C LEU A 183 2.98 17.77 -6.29
N GLU A 184 3.49 18.25 -5.17
CA GLU A 184 4.92 18.39 -4.99
C GLU A 184 5.48 17.09 -4.39
N PRO A 185 6.31 16.35 -5.15
CA PRO A 185 7.43 15.60 -4.59
C PRO A 185 8.78 16.26 -4.87
N TYR A 186 8.81 17.33 -5.69
CA TYR A 186 10.01 17.86 -6.37
C TYR A 186 10.16 19.40 -6.36
N ARG A 187 9.60 20.12 -5.38
CA ARG A 187 10.03 21.51 -5.10
C ARG A 187 11.07 21.55 -3.99
#